data_AF-A0A2D8PAQ0-F1
#
_entry.id   AF-A0A2D8PAQ0-F1
#
_cell.length_a   1.000
_cell.length_b   1.000
_cell.length_c   1.000
_cell.angle_alpha   90.00
_cell.angle_beta   90.00
_cell.angle_gamma   90.00
#
_symmetry.space_group_name_H-M   'P 1'
#
loop_
_entity.id
_entity.type
_entity.pdbx_description
1 polymer ?
#
loop_
_entity_poly.entity_id
_entity_poly.type
_entity_poly.pdbx_seq_one_letter_code
_entity_poly.pdbx_strand_id
1 'polypeptide(L)'
;MSLKSYANATVAVCIVCAVLFAGATILLYSLVERVDGQIKAYERQSDPSVIALTDVVGDLGFGGMIHSFKNYLLRGGDEMRVFDRNTGAILTNLEKLERQLGPTYGGEIDAIRSMVREYEAQSEVVRDIRQLDSDIEGIDDVVRVDDTQAAVAMVALTTGVIEGGPETKWTTLFALRSALGYDGMIHQFKNFVLRKTPGYEAAARASADRALLAIDQYRGFPITPAEDVALADLAEAVATFRANIDVARDMIDAGAGAAEIDTAVLVPKESALSAFATLGQEIQRQTHAELVGLHQQMDLLKLGAVALAVLLCAGVAIFSLGLRWTIQRVAVAPAAAIAEGLGRLAEGETHVDLSAYANDTEIGQIARASRRFREALVDNIRKSEDLRGLNAERDDMLQEKSLMVAERADIASRLNDIAHWRNLREEELRRMHDDAEVVIAGIERGSFSLRLDDAYKDEALALLARDLNRILDEVEKSLIELHAPETGPADPVAPADAAQAATLLRRSMAHALDTLNEAIDEVRREADGLKRGT
;
A
#
# COMPACT_ATOMS: atom_id res chain seq x y z
N MET A 1 -3.38 9.43 13.52
CA MET A 1 -4.39 8.46 13.04
C MET A 1 -4.01 7.08 13.55
N SER A 2 -4.95 6.35 14.16
CA SER A 2 -4.73 4.97 14.60
C SER A 2 -4.63 4.00 13.41
N LEU A 3 -4.04 2.82 13.62
CA LEU A 3 -4.01 1.76 12.60
C LEU A 3 -5.42 1.39 12.12
N LYS A 4 -6.42 1.42 13.01
CA LYS A 4 -7.84 1.20 12.67
C LYS A 4 -8.39 2.25 11.70
N SER A 5 -8.08 3.53 11.93
CA SER A 5 -8.53 4.61 11.04
C SER A 5 -7.94 4.47 9.63
N TYR A 6 -6.67 4.04 9.54
CA TYR A 6 -6.03 3.75 8.25
C TYR A 6 -6.66 2.54 7.57
N ALA A 7 -6.91 1.44 8.30
CA ALA A 7 -7.57 0.27 7.76
C ALA A 7 -8.94 0.62 7.15
N ASN A 8 -9.75 1.41 7.87
CA ASN A 8 -11.06 1.85 7.38
C ASN A 8 -10.96 2.76 6.14
N ALA A 9 -9.99 3.68 6.12
CA ALA A 9 -9.75 4.55 4.95
C ALA A 9 -9.34 3.73 3.71
N THR A 10 -8.45 2.75 3.89
CA THR A 10 -8.02 1.83 2.82
C THR A 10 -9.21 1.05 2.25
N VAL A 11 -10.07 0.51 3.12
CA VAL A 11 -11.30 -0.21 2.69
C VAL A 11 -12.23 0.73 1.91
N ALA A 12 -12.44 1.96 2.39
CA ALA A 12 -13.28 2.94 1.69
C ALA A 12 -12.75 3.26 0.28
N VAL A 13 -11.43 3.47 0.13
CA VAL A 13 -10.81 3.70 -1.18
C VAL A 13 -10.99 2.49 -2.09
N CYS A 14 -10.78 1.27 -1.59
CA CYS A 14 -10.99 0.05 -2.37
C CYS A 14 -12.44 -0.07 -2.87
N ILE A 15 -13.43 0.26 -2.04
CA ILE A 15 -14.85 0.25 -2.43
C ILE A 15 -15.14 1.28 -3.52
N VAL A 16 -14.65 2.51 -3.37
CA VAL A 16 -14.84 3.56 -4.40
C VAL A 16 -14.21 3.15 -5.73
N CYS A 17 -12.99 2.62 -5.72
CA CYS A 17 -12.34 2.11 -6.92
C CYS A 17 -13.14 0.96 -7.57
N ALA A 18 -13.67 0.04 -6.76
CA ALA A 18 -14.49 -1.07 -7.27
C ALA A 18 -15.79 -0.56 -7.93
N VAL A 19 -16.46 0.44 -7.35
CA VAL A 19 -17.66 1.06 -7.93
C VAL A 19 -17.36 1.77 -9.25
N LEU A 20 -16.28 2.57 -9.30
CA LEU A 20 -15.87 3.25 -10.53
C LEU A 20 -15.52 2.25 -11.64
N PHE A 21 -14.81 1.17 -11.28
CA PHE A 21 -14.47 0.10 -12.22
C PHE A 21 -15.71 -0.63 -12.75
N ALA A 22 -16.67 -0.96 -11.87
CA ALA A 22 -17.93 -1.56 -12.26
C ALA A 22 -18.70 -0.65 -13.23
N GLY A 23 -18.79 0.66 -12.94
CA GLY A 23 -19.45 1.63 -13.81
C GLY A 23 -18.78 1.73 -15.19
N ALA A 24 -17.45 1.79 -15.25
CA ALA A 24 -16.71 1.80 -16.51
C ALA A 24 -16.90 0.51 -17.31
N THR A 25 -16.97 -0.64 -16.64
CA THR A 25 -17.21 -1.94 -17.27
C THR A 25 -18.62 -2.03 -17.86
N ILE A 26 -19.65 -1.55 -17.13
CA ILE A 26 -21.02 -1.48 -17.63
C ILE A 26 -21.12 -0.56 -18.86
N LEU A 27 -20.44 0.58 -18.84
CA LEU A 27 -20.40 1.49 -19.99
C LEU A 27 -19.78 0.81 -21.21
N LEU A 28 -18.63 0.14 -21.05
CA LEU A 28 -17.99 -0.62 -22.14
C LEU A 28 -18.90 -1.73 -22.67
N TYR A 29 -19.57 -2.47 -21.77
CA TYR A 29 -20.52 -3.51 -22.16
C TYR A 29 -21.68 -2.94 -22.99
N SER A 30 -22.26 -1.81 -22.59
CA SER A 30 -23.34 -1.15 -23.34
C SER A 30 -22.89 -0.66 -24.73
N LEU A 31 -21.60 -0.29 -24.88
CA LEU A 31 -21.03 0.09 -26.16
C LEU A 31 -20.83 -1.14 -27.06
N VAL A 32 -20.37 -2.27 -26.50
CA VAL A 32 -20.28 -3.54 -27.22
C VAL A 32 -21.65 -3.97 -27.75
N GLU A 33 -22.70 -3.87 -26.94
CA GLU A 33 -24.06 -4.25 -27.34
C GLU A 33 -24.59 -3.38 -28.50
N ARG A 34 -24.28 -2.07 -28.51
CA ARG A 34 -24.60 -1.19 -29.64
C ARG A 34 -23.88 -1.58 -30.92
N VAL A 35 -22.57 -1.85 -30.82
CA VAL A 35 -21.73 -2.29 -31.94
C VAL A 35 -22.23 -3.62 -32.51
N ASP A 36 -22.59 -4.58 -31.65
CA ASP A 36 -23.17 -5.87 -32.05
C ASP A 36 -24.51 -5.69 -32.79
N GLY A 37 -25.39 -4.82 -32.29
CA GLY A 37 -26.63 -4.46 -32.98
C GLY A 37 -26.40 -3.86 -34.37
N GLN A 38 -25.40 -3.00 -34.51
CA GLN A 38 -25.03 -2.40 -35.80
C GLN A 38 -24.38 -3.42 -36.76
N ILE A 39 -23.54 -4.33 -36.26
CA ILE A 39 -22.99 -5.45 -37.06
C ILE A 39 -24.13 -6.28 -37.62
N LYS A 40 -25.10 -6.67 -36.78
CA LYS A 40 -26.25 -7.45 -37.22
C LYS A 40 -27.09 -6.69 -38.26
N ALA A 41 -27.28 -5.38 -38.10
CA ALA A 41 -27.97 -4.57 -39.11
C ALA A 41 -27.22 -4.55 -40.44
N TYR A 42 -25.89 -4.35 -40.40
CA TYR A 42 -25.03 -4.39 -41.57
C TYR A 42 -25.05 -5.75 -42.27
N GLU A 43 -24.92 -6.86 -41.53
CA GLU A 43 -24.96 -8.22 -42.07
C GLU A 43 -26.29 -8.50 -42.77
N ARG A 44 -27.41 -8.06 -42.19
CA ARG A 44 -28.73 -8.21 -42.81
C ARG A 44 -28.87 -7.42 -44.11
N GLN A 45 -28.36 -6.19 -44.14
CA GLN A 45 -28.45 -5.33 -45.34
C GLN A 45 -27.40 -5.69 -46.41
N SER A 46 -26.30 -6.33 -46.05
CA SER A 46 -25.15 -6.52 -46.95
C SER A 46 -24.94 -7.97 -47.36
N ASP A 47 -25.98 -8.81 -47.31
CA ASP A 47 -25.88 -10.21 -47.71
C ASP A 47 -25.39 -10.30 -49.17
N PRO A 48 -24.17 -10.81 -49.39
CA PRO A 48 -23.58 -10.87 -50.73
C PRO A 48 -24.39 -11.73 -51.71
N SER A 49 -25.11 -12.73 -51.19
CA SER A 49 -25.92 -13.64 -51.99
C SER A 49 -27.18 -12.93 -52.51
N VAL A 50 -27.83 -12.12 -51.67
CA VAL A 50 -28.97 -11.30 -52.07
C VAL A 50 -28.55 -10.29 -53.13
N ILE A 51 -27.40 -9.63 -52.96
CA ILE A 51 -26.87 -8.66 -53.94
C ILE A 51 -26.60 -9.35 -55.27
N ALA A 52 -25.85 -10.46 -55.28
CA ALA A 52 -25.53 -11.19 -56.50
C ALA A 52 -26.78 -11.72 -57.21
N LEU A 53 -27.77 -12.21 -56.47
CA LEU A 53 -29.05 -12.65 -57.02
C LEU A 53 -29.87 -11.47 -57.59
N THR A 54 -29.84 -10.31 -56.94
CA THR A 54 -30.45 -9.06 -57.43
C THR A 54 -29.83 -8.61 -58.74
N ASP A 55 -28.52 -8.73 -58.87
CA ASP A 55 -27.80 -8.38 -60.10
C ASP A 55 -28.11 -9.39 -61.22
N VAL A 56 -28.13 -10.70 -60.93
CA VAL A 56 -28.55 -11.73 -61.90
C VAL A 56 -29.94 -11.43 -62.48
N VAL A 57 -30.92 -11.11 -61.61
CA VAL A 57 -32.28 -10.77 -62.08
C VAL A 57 -32.28 -9.49 -62.91
N GLY A 58 -31.52 -8.47 -62.50
CA GLY A 58 -31.38 -7.23 -63.26
C GLY A 58 -30.81 -7.48 -64.65
N ASP A 59 -29.70 -8.22 -64.71
CA ASP A 59 -28.98 -8.54 -65.95
C ASP A 59 -29.74 -9.52 -66.84
N LEU A 60 -30.66 -10.34 -66.31
CA LEU A 60 -31.58 -11.14 -67.13
C LEU A 60 -32.73 -10.31 -67.71
N GLY A 61 -33.27 -9.39 -66.89
CA GLY A 61 -34.56 -8.73 -67.11
C GLY A 61 -34.51 -7.39 -67.84
N PHE A 62 -35.06 -6.36 -67.21
CA PHE A 62 -35.26 -5.05 -67.83
C PHE A 62 -33.94 -4.34 -68.13
N GLY A 63 -33.64 -4.17 -69.42
CA GLY A 63 -32.36 -3.63 -69.90
C GLY A 63 -31.23 -4.67 -69.91
N GLY A 64 -31.56 -5.89 -69.50
CA GLY A 64 -30.71 -7.06 -69.46
C GLY A 64 -30.64 -7.84 -70.77
N MET A 65 -30.12 -9.06 -70.66
CA MET A 65 -29.89 -10.04 -71.72
C MET A 65 -31.17 -10.35 -72.48
N ILE A 66 -32.27 -10.76 -71.82
CA ILE A 66 -33.50 -11.18 -72.51
C ILE A 66 -34.18 -9.98 -73.18
N HIS A 67 -34.15 -8.80 -72.54
CA HIS A 67 -34.65 -7.59 -73.17
C HIS A 67 -33.86 -7.27 -74.45
N SER A 68 -32.54 -7.33 -74.39
CA SER A 68 -31.66 -7.04 -75.52
C SER A 68 -31.84 -8.06 -76.65
N PHE A 69 -31.98 -9.35 -76.32
CA PHE A 69 -32.30 -10.40 -77.28
C PHE A 69 -33.60 -10.10 -78.04
N LYS A 70 -34.68 -9.75 -77.33
CA LYS A 70 -35.98 -9.44 -77.96
C LYS A 70 -35.92 -8.15 -78.77
N ASN A 71 -35.20 -7.12 -78.31
CA ASN A 71 -35.00 -5.91 -79.09
C ASN A 71 -34.20 -6.18 -80.36
N TYR A 72 -33.19 -7.03 -80.29
CA TYR A 72 -32.42 -7.47 -81.46
C TYR A 72 -33.29 -8.27 -82.43
N LEU A 73 -34.15 -9.16 -81.92
CA LEU A 73 -35.14 -9.88 -82.72
C LEU A 73 -36.11 -8.93 -83.43
N LEU A 74 -36.58 -7.87 -82.77
CA LEU A 74 -37.52 -6.89 -83.34
C LEU A 74 -36.84 -5.91 -84.30
N ARG A 75 -35.70 -5.34 -83.90
CA ARG A 75 -35.12 -4.13 -84.52
C ARG A 75 -33.67 -4.30 -85.01
N GLY A 76 -32.97 -5.37 -84.60
CA GLY A 76 -31.56 -5.58 -84.89
C GLY A 76 -30.64 -4.57 -84.16
N GLY A 77 -29.49 -4.26 -84.78
CA GLY A 77 -28.59 -3.20 -84.34
C GLY A 77 -27.70 -3.53 -83.13
N ASP A 78 -27.38 -2.51 -82.33
CA ASP A 78 -26.40 -2.54 -81.24
C ASP A 78 -26.82 -3.34 -79.99
N GLU A 79 -28.06 -3.85 -79.94
CA GLU A 79 -28.58 -4.58 -78.79
C GLU A 79 -27.79 -5.89 -78.52
N MET A 80 -27.10 -6.44 -79.54
CA MET A 80 -26.20 -7.59 -79.36
C MET A 80 -25.04 -7.29 -78.39
N ARG A 81 -24.49 -6.07 -78.42
CA ARG A 81 -23.41 -5.70 -77.47
C ARG A 81 -23.91 -5.62 -76.03
N VAL A 82 -25.17 -5.24 -75.84
CA VAL A 82 -25.81 -5.18 -74.53
C VAL A 82 -26.12 -6.60 -74.05
N PHE A 83 -26.58 -7.46 -74.96
CA PHE A 83 -26.74 -8.90 -74.73
C PHE A 83 -25.45 -9.54 -74.21
N ASP A 84 -24.35 -9.46 -74.96
CA ASP A 84 -23.07 -10.11 -74.60
C ASP A 84 -22.54 -9.65 -73.23
N ARG A 85 -22.65 -8.34 -72.95
CA ARG A 85 -22.23 -7.77 -71.66
C ARG A 85 -23.02 -8.36 -70.50
N ASN A 86 -24.35 -8.41 -70.63
CA ASN A 86 -25.21 -8.91 -69.58
C ASN A 86 -25.05 -10.44 -69.41
N THR A 87 -24.86 -11.19 -70.49
CA THR A 87 -24.50 -12.62 -70.44
C THR A 87 -23.26 -12.84 -69.57
N GLY A 88 -22.17 -12.11 -69.82
CA GLY A 88 -20.96 -12.20 -69.01
C GLY A 88 -21.17 -11.82 -67.55
N ALA A 89 -21.97 -10.79 -67.28
CA ALA A 89 -22.30 -10.34 -65.92
C ALA A 89 -23.12 -11.38 -65.15
N ILE A 90 -24.13 -11.98 -65.79
CA ILE A 90 -24.94 -13.08 -65.22
C ILE A 90 -24.04 -14.25 -64.85
N LEU A 91 -23.22 -14.74 -65.77
CA LEU A 91 -22.34 -15.88 -65.53
C LEU A 91 -21.37 -15.61 -64.36
N THR A 92 -20.80 -14.40 -64.31
CA THR A 92 -19.93 -13.97 -63.20
C THR A 92 -20.66 -13.96 -61.86
N ASN A 93 -21.90 -13.47 -61.82
CA ASN A 93 -22.69 -13.41 -60.58
C ASN A 93 -23.23 -14.79 -60.16
N LEU A 94 -23.53 -15.69 -61.11
CA LEU A 94 -23.84 -17.09 -60.83
C LEU A 94 -22.64 -17.82 -60.20
N GLU A 95 -21.42 -17.58 -60.69
CA GLU A 95 -20.20 -18.12 -60.06
C GLU A 95 -19.96 -17.57 -58.65
N LYS A 96 -20.34 -16.31 -58.37
CA LYS A 96 -20.30 -15.77 -57.00
C LYS A 96 -21.30 -16.48 -56.10
N LEU A 97 -22.54 -16.66 -56.56
CA LEU A 97 -23.59 -17.36 -55.82
C LEU A 97 -23.16 -18.80 -55.52
N GLU A 98 -22.62 -19.52 -56.50
CA GLU A 98 -22.15 -20.89 -56.32
C GLU A 98 -21.06 -21.00 -55.25
N ARG A 99 -20.12 -20.04 -55.22
CA ARG A 99 -19.07 -19.99 -54.18
C ARG A 99 -19.62 -19.66 -52.78
N GLN A 100 -20.65 -18.82 -52.69
CA GLN A 100 -21.22 -18.36 -51.41
C GLN A 100 -22.17 -19.39 -50.81
N LEU A 101 -23.02 -20.00 -51.64
CA LEU A 101 -24.05 -20.94 -51.23
C LEU A 101 -23.55 -22.40 -51.19
N GLY A 102 -22.42 -22.67 -51.83
CA GLY A 102 -21.86 -24.02 -51.93
C GLY A 102 -22.73 -24.95 -52.80
N PRO A 103 -22.55 -26.28 -52.67
CA PRO A 103 -23.19 -27.24 -53.57
C PRO A 103 -24.71 -27.35 -53.39
N THR A 104 -25.28 -26.77 -52.33
CA THR A 104 -26.71 -26.88 -51.98
C THR A 104 -27.63 -26.42 -53.10
N TYR A 105 -27.26 -25.35 -53.81
CA TYR A 105 -28.06 -24.76 -54.90
C TYR A 105 -27.41 -24.93 -56.28
N GLY A 106 -26.49 -25.90 -56.42
CA GLY A 106 -25.73 -26.10 -57.65
C GLY A 106 -26.63 -26.42 -58.85
N GLY A 107 -27.67 -27.23 -58.64
CA GLY A 107 -28.61 -27.61 -59.70
C GLY A 107 -29.44 -26.43 -60.21
N GLU A 108 -29.90 -25.57 -59.31
CA GLU A 108 -30.63 -24.35 -59.65
C GLU A 108 -29.76 -23.36 -60.42
N ILE A 109 -28.52 -23.16 -59.97
CA ILE A 109 -27.54 -22.30 -60.64
C ILE A 109 -27.22 -22.84 -62.04
N ASP A 110 -27.05 -24.16 -62.19
CA ASP A 110 -26.80 -24.82 -63.47
C ASP A 110 -27.98 -24.70 -64.43
N ALA A 111 -29.22 -24.76 -63.94
CA ALA A 111 -30.41 -24.56 -64.76
C ALA A 111 -30.46 -23.14 -65.37
N ILE A 112 -30.16 -22.12 -64.56
CA ILE A 112 -30.10 -20.72 -65.04
C ILE A 112 -28.96 -20.54 -66.04
N ARG A 113 -27.77 -21.09 -65.72
CA ARG A 113 -26.60 -21.07 -66.60
C ARG A 113 -26.89 -21.73 -67.95
N SER A 114 -27.63 -22.84 -67.95
CA SER A 114 -28.02 -23.55 -69.17
C SER A 114 -28.96 -22.71 -70.03
N MET A 115 -29.96 -22.05 -69.41
CA MET A 115 -30.84 -21.12 -70.13
C MET A 115 -30.07 -19.94 -70.75
N VAL A 116 -29.10 -19.37 -70.03
CA VAL A 116 -28.24 -18.28 -70.57
C VAL A 116 -27.48 -18.74 -71.82
N ARG A 117 -26.92 -19.96 -71.81
CA ARG A 117 -26.23 -20.53 -72.96
C ARG A 117 -27.17 -20.83 -74.13
N GLU A 118 -28.41 -21.24 -73.84
CA GLU A 118 -29.42 -21.46 -74.88
C GLU A 118 -29.79 -20.14 -75.56
N TYR A 119 -30.03 -19.06 -74.80
CA TYR A 119 -30.24 -17.73 -75.38
C TYR A 119 -29.03 -17.25 -76.20
N GLU A 120 -27.80 -17.54 -75.77
CA GLU A 120 -26.59 -17.23 -76.52
C GLU A 120 -26.58 -17.96 -77.88
N ALA A 121 -26.86 -19.26 -77.90
CA ALA A 121 -26.97 -20.04 -79.13
C ALA A 121 -28.10 -19.54 -80.04
N GLN A 122 -29.28 -19.24 -79.49
CA GLN A 122 -30.40 -18.71 -80.26
C GLN A 122 -30.10 -17.30 -80.81
N SER A 123 -29.24 -16.51 -80.16
CA SER A 123 -28.88 -15.18 -80.63
C SER A 123 -28.09 -15.23 -81.94
N GLU A 124 -27.30 -16.30 -82.14
CA GLU A 124 -26.60 -16.57 -83.40
C GLU A 124 -27.60 -16.97 -84.49
N VAL A 125 -28.59 -17.81 -84.15
CA VAL A 125 -29.68 -18.17 -85.08
C VAL A 125 -30.46 -16.92 -85.53
N VAL A 126 -30.80 -16.00 -84.60
CA VAL A 126 -31.45 -14.73 -84.96
C VAL A 126 -30.57 -13.91 -85.92
N ARG A 127 -29.24 -13.87 -85.69
CA ARG A 127 -28.30 -13.15 -86.55
C ARG A 127 -28.26 -13.69 -87.97
N ASP A 128 -28.39 -15.00 -88.13
CA ASP A 128 -28.36 -15.66 -89.44
C ASP A 128 -29.71 -15.55 -90.17
N ILE A 129 -30.82 -15.83 -89.48
CA ILE A 129 -32.16 -15.81 -90.09
C ILE A 129 -32.61 -14.39 -90.44
N ARG A 130 -32.25 -13.37 -89.64
CA ARG A 130 -32.58 -11.96 -89.98
C ARG A 130 -31.93 -11.48 -91.28
N GLN A 131 -30.86 -12.09 -91.76
CA GLN A 131 -30.25 -11.76 -93.05
C GLN A 131 -31.06 -12.26 -94.25
N LEU A 132 -32.04 -13.14 -94.01
CA LEU A 132 -32.86 -13.79 -95.02
C LEU A 132 -34.25 -13.13 -95.20
N ASP A 133 -34.45 -11.91 -94.69
CA ASP A 133 -35.68 -11.09 -94.80
C ASP A 133 -36.96 -11.81 -94.34
N SER A 134 -36.85 -12.54 -93.22
CA SER A 134 -37.96 -13.31 -92.62
C SER A 134 -38.84 -12.45 -91.71
N ASP A 135 -40.14 -12.76 -91.68
CA ASP A 135 -41.13 -12.14 -90.80
C ASP A 135 -40.81 -12.36 -89.32
N ILE A 136 -40.99 -11.33 -88.47
CA ILE A 136 -40.51 -11.33 -87.08
C ILE A 136 -41.20 -12.40 -86.24
N GLU A 137 -42.52 -12.55 -86.39
CA GLU A 137 -43.31 -13.56 -85.71
C GLU A 137 -42.82 -14.98 -86.06
N GLY A 138 -42.46 -15.23 -87.33
CA GLY A 138 -41.88 -16.50 -87.77
C GLY A 138 -40.48 -16.75 -87.21
N ILE A 139 -39.67 -15.70 -87.00
CA ILE A 139 -38.37 -15.84 -86.34
C ILE A 139 -38.56 -16.16 -84.84
N ASP A 140 -39.48 -15.48 -84.13
CA ASP A 140 -39.77 -15.75 -82.70
C ASP A 140 -40.12 -17.23 -82.45
N ASP A 141 -40.91 -17.82 -83.34
CA ASP A 141 -41.31 -19.23 -83.25
C ASP A 141 -40.11 -20.20 -83.34
N VAL A 142 -39.09 -19.85 -84.14
CA VAL A 142 -37.89 -20.68 -84.33
C VAL A 142 -36.91 -20.52 -83.17
N VAL A 143 -36.70 -19.28 -82.70
CA VAL A 143 -35.63 -18.96 -81.73
C VAL A 143 -36.11 -19.00 -80.28
N ARG A 144 -37.31 -19.55 -80.05
CA ARG A 144 -37.94 -19.58 -78.75
C ARG A 144 -37.14 -20.44 -77.77
N VAL A 145 -36.75 -19.84 -76.65
CA VAL A 145 -36.14 -20.53 -75.52
C VAL A 145 -37.22 -20.98 -74.54
N ASP A 146 -37.22 -22.27 -74.17
CA ASP A 146 -38.01 -22.78 -73.04
C ASP A 146 -37.23 -22.54 -71.74
N ASP A 147 -37.59 -21.49 -71.03
CA ASP A 147 -36.97 -21.07 -69.77
C ASP A 147 -37.70 -21.59 -68.52
N THR A 148 -38.64 -22.54 -68.69
CA THR A 148 -39.46 -23.06 -67.59
C THR A 148 -38.63 -23.62 -66.43
N GLN A 149 -37.60 -24.41 -66.73
CA GLN A 149 -36.72 -24.97 -65.69
C GLN A 149 -35.90 -23.88 -64.98
N ALA A 150 -35.43 -22.88 -65.72
CA ALA A 150 -34.70 -21.75 -65.14
C ALA A 150 -35.61 -20.87 -64.29
N ALA A 151 -36.87 -20.68 -64.66
CA ALA A 151 -37.86 -19.98 -63.84
C ALA A 151 -38.11 -20.71 -62.50
N VAL A 152 -38.29 -22.04 -62.53
CA VAL A 152 -38.41 -22.85 -61.31
C VAL A 152 -37.16 -22.75 -60.43
N ALA A 153 -35.98 -22.82 -61.05
CA ALA A 153 -34.71 -22.67 -60.35
C ALA A 153 -34.54 -21.29 -59.71
N MET A 154 -34.93 -20.22 -60.41
CA MET A 154 -34.93 -18.85 -59.88
C MET A 154 -35.84 -18.70 -58.67
N VAL A 155 -37.03 -19.32 -58.68
CA VAL A 155 -37.93 -19.32 -57.51
C VAL A 155 -37.29 -20.07 -56.35
N ALA A 156 -36.75 -21.26 -56.57
CA ALA A 156 -36.09 -22.04 -55.51
C ALA A 156 -34.88 -21.30 -54.89
N LEU A 157 -34.05 -20.66 -55.72
CA LEU A 157 -32.95 -19.80 -55.27
C LEU A 157 -33.45 -18.59 -54.49
N THR A 158 -34.50 -17.93 -54.97
CA THR A 158 -35.12 -16.79 -54.28
C THR A 158 -35.66 -17.21 -52.92
N THR A 159 -36.38 -18.32 -52.84
CA THR A 159 -36.85 -18.89 -51.58
C THR A 159 -35.69 -19.21 -50.64
N GLY A 160 -34.62 -19.80 -51.16
CA GLY A 160 -33.45 -20.16 -50.36
C GLY A 160 -32.62 -18.98 -49.84
N VAL A 161 -32.52 -17.91 -50.62
CA VAL A 161 -31.64 -16.76 -50.34
C VAL A 161 -32.39 -15.60 -49.69
N ILE A 162 -33.66 -15.41 -50.01
CA ILE A 162 -34.45 -14.23 -49.61
C ILE A 162 -35.61 -14.62 -48.67
N GLU A 163 -36.36 -15.70 -48.94
CA GLU A 163 -37.51 -16.03 -48.11
C GLU A 163 -37.10 -16.51 -46.70
N GLY A 164 -37.81 -16.00 -45.69
CA GLY A 164 -37.46 -16.22 -44.27
C GLY A 164 -36.33 -15.32 -43.75
N GLY A 165 -35.67 -14.57 -44.63
CA GLY A 165 -34.76 -13.48 -44.28
C GLY A 165 -35.50 -12.20 -43.87
N PRO A 166 -34.80 -11.23 -43.24
CA PRO A 166 -35.38 -9.92 -42.94
C PRO A 166 -35.66 -9.13 -44.23
N GLU A 167 -36.73 -8.35 -44.21
CA GLU A 167 -37.00 -7.40 -45.29
C GLU A 167 -35.96 -6.27 -45.26
N THR A 168 -35.32 -6.02 -46.39
CA THR A 168 -34.31 -4.96 -46.56
C THR A 168 -34.52 -4.19 -47.86
N LYS A 169 -33.78 -3.09 -48.04
CA LYS A 169 -33.76 -2.37 -49.31
C LYS A 169 -33.29 -3.23 -50.49
N TRP A 170 -32.38 -4.18 -50.27
CA TRP A 170 -31.93 -5.10 -51.32
C TRP A 170 -33.00 -6.12 -51.69
N THR A 171 -33.71 -6.69 -50.72
CA THR A 171 -34.78 -7.66 -51.01
C THR A 171 -35.97 -7.00 -51.71
N THR A 172 -36.28 -5.74 -51.37
CA THR A 172 -37.31 -4.95 -52.08
C THR A 172 -36.84 -4.48 -53.46
N LEU A 173 -35.57 -4.10 -53.62
CA LEU A 173 -34.98 -3.83 -54.93
C LEU A 173 -34.98 -5.07 -55.83
N PHE A 174 -34.68 -6.25 -55.27
CA PHE A 174 -34.84 -7.53 -55.94
C PHE A 174 -36.28 -7.74 -56.39
N ALA A 175 -37.26 -7.60 -55.49
CA ALA A 175 -38.67 -7.78 -55.81
C ALA A 175 -39.12 -6.84 -56.93
N LEU A 176 -38.67 -5.59 -56.91
CA LEU A 176 -38.96 -4.59 -57.94
C LEU A 176 -38.33 -4.96 -59.30
N ARG A 177 -37.06 -5.37 -59.31
CA ARG A 177 -36.38 -5.83 -60.54
C ARG A 177 -37.03 -7.09 -61.12
N SER A 178 -37.40 -8.05 -60.27
CA SER A 178 -38.13 -9.26 -60.67
C SER A 178 -39.51 -8.92 -61.24
N ALA A 179 -40.27 -8.04 -60.59
CA ALA A 179 -41.60 -7.65 -61.04
C ALA A 179 -41.59 -6.91 -62.39
N LEU A 180 -40.52 -6.19 -62.72
CA LEU A 180 -40.38 -5.48 -63.99
C LEU A 180 -39.67 -6.29 -65.08
N GLY A 181 -38.73 -7.15 -64.70
CA GLY A 181 -37.78 -7.82 -65.58
C GLY A 181 -38.15 -9.25 -65.97
N TYR A 182 -37.27 -10.20 -65.65
CA TYR A 182 -37.42 -11.62 -66.01
C TYR A 182 -38.68 -12.22 -65.38
N ASP A 183 -39.50 -12.85 -66.22
CA ASP A 183 -40.86 -13.32 -65.91
C ASP A 183 -41.84 -12.23 -65.38
N GLY A 184 -41.39 -10.97 -65.40
CA GLY A 184 -42.13 -9.79 -64.93
C GLY A 184 -42.85 -9.04 -66.04
N MET A 185 -43.29 -7.83 -65.72
CA MET A 185 -44.16 -6.99 -66.54
C MET A 185 -43.67 -6.84 -67.99
N ILE A 186 -42.39 -6.52 -68.18
CA ILE A 186 -41.85 -6.23 -69.52
C ILE A 186 -41.66 -7.51 -70.32
N HIS A 187 -41.30 -8.63 -69.65
CA HIS A 187 -41.25 -9.93 -70.29
C HIS A 187 -42.65 -10.30 -70.82
N GLN A 188 -43.65 -10.30 -69.94
CA GLN A 188 -45.02 -10.67 -70.31
C GLN A 188 -45.60 -9.72 -71.36
N PHE A 189 -45.34 -8.41 -71.25
CA PHE A 189 -45.80 -7.43 -72.23
C PHE A 189 -45.21 -7.68 -73.63
N LYS A 190 -43.91 -7.97 -73.75
CA LYS A 190 -43.31 -8.31 -75.06
C LYS A 190 -43.87 -9.61 -75.63
N ASN A 191 -44.13 -10.60 -74.79
CA ASN A 191 -44.79 -11.83 -75.24
C ASN A 191 -46.24 -11.56 -75.69
N PHE A 192 -46.94 -10.62 -75.05
CA PHE A 192 -48.25 -10.17 -75.50
C PHE A 192 -48.19 -9.50 -76.87
N VAL A 193 -47.22 -8.62 -77.10
CA VAL A 193 -47.01 -7.95 -78.41
C VAL A 193 -46.70 -8.96 -79.51
N LEU A 194 -45.80 -9.92 -79.26
CA LEU A 194 -45.38 -10.92 -80.24
C LEU A 194 -46.47 -11.97 -80.51
N ARG A 195 -47.10 -12.50 -79.44
CA ARG A 195 -47.92 -13.72 -79.50
C ARG A 195 -49.41 -13.46 -79.35
N LYS A 196 -49.80 -12.21 -79.07
CA LYS A 196 -51.19 -11.72 -79.05
C LYS A 196 -52.14 -12.57 -78.19
N THR A 197 -51.60 -13.17 -77.12
CA THR A 197 -52.33 -14.11 -76.26
C THR A 197 -52.81 -13.40 -74.98
N PRO A 198 -54.11 -13.46 -74.63
CA PRO A 198 -54.67 -12.73 -73.47
C PRO A 198 -54.02 -13.07 -72.13
N GLY A 199 -53.47 -14.28 -71.97
CA GLY A 199 -52.76 -14.68 -70.75
C GLY A 199 -51.54 -13.80 -70.46
N TYR A 200 -50.82 -13.36 -71.49
CA TYR A 200 -49.67 -12.47 -71.34
C TYR A 200 -50.09 -11.05 -70.94
N GLU A 201 -51.24 -10.56 -71.43
CA GLU A 201 -51.79 -9.28 -71.00
C GLU A 201 -52.08 -9.29 -69.48
N ALA A 202 -52.80 -10.30 -69.00
CA ALA A 202 -53.16 -10.44 -67.60
C ALA A 202 -51.91 -10.56 -66.71
N ALA A 203 -50.92 -11.36 -67.12
CA ALA A 203 -49.67 -11.53 -66.39
C ALA A 203 -48.83 -10.24 -66.35
N ALA A 204 -48.82 -9.45 -67.43
CA ALA A 204 -48.15 -8.15 -67.47
C ALA A 204 -48.78 -7.17 -66.48
N ARG A 205 -50.12 -7.09 -66.43
CA ARG A 205 -50.84 -6.22 -65.47
C ARG A 205 -50.59 -6.62 -64.03
N ALA A 206 -50.69 -7.91 -63.71
CA ALA A 206 -50.41 -8.41 -62.36
C ALA A 206 -48.97 -8.11 -61.92
N SER A 207 -48.01 -8.19 -62.84
CA SER A 207 -46.61 -7.84 -62.54
C SER A 207 -46.39 -6.34 -62.38
N ALA A 208 -47.13 -5.50 -63.10
CA ALA A 208 -47.13 -4.06 -62.87
C ALA A 208 -47.64 -3.70 -61.47
N ASP A 209 -48.71 -4.35 -61.01
CA ASP A 209 -49.23 -4.14 -59.65
C ASP A 209 -48.21 -4.62 -58.59
N ARG A 210 -47.51 -5.75 -58.82
CA ARG A 210 -46.40 -6.19 -57.95
C ARG A 210 -45.25 -5.19 -57.91
N ALA A 211 -44.91 -4.56 -59.03
CA ALA A 211 -43.85 -3.56 -59.08
C ALA A 211 -44.23 -2.30 -58.27
N LEU A 212 -45.47 -1.83 -58.38
CA LEU A 212 -45.97 -0.71 -57.57
C LEU A 212 -45.96 -1.04 -56.07
N LEU A 213 -46.37 -2.26 -55.71
CA LEU A 213 -46.27 -2.72 -54.32
C LEU A 213 -44.83 -2.73 -53.81
N ALA A 214 -43.88 -3.20 -54.62
CA ALA A 214 -42.45 -3.21 -54.23
C ALA A 214 -41.88 -1.78 -54.07
N ILE A 215 -42.35 -0.82 -54.89
CA ILE A 215 -42.00 0.60 -54.72
C ILE A 215 -42.52 1.13 -53.37
N ASP A 216 -43.77 0.82 -53.02
CA ASP A 216 -44.35 1.27 -51.76
C ASP A 216 -43.69 0.60 -50.55
N GLN A 217 -43.33 -0.68 -50.64
CA GLN A 217 -42.50 -1.37 -49.64
C GLN A 217 -41.14 -0.70 -49.46
N TYR A 218 -40.47 -0.35 -50.57
CA TYR A 218 -39.20 0.35 -50.53
C TYR A 218 -39.32 1.72 -49.83
N ARG A 219 -40.41 2.45 -50.08
CA ARG A 219 -40.71 3.72 -49.38
C ARG A 219 -41.00 3.56 -47.89
N GLY A 220 -41.23 2.34 -47.41
CA GLY A 220 -41.33 2.04 -45.99
C GLY A 220 -39.99 2.16 -45.23
N PHE A 221 -38.85 2.15 -45.93
CA PHE A 221 -37.53 2.35 -45.33
C PHE A 221 -37.17 3.84 -45.23
N PRO A 222 -36.19 4.21 -44.39
CA PRO A 222 -35.56 5.53 -44.47
C PRO A 222 -34.91 5.72 -45.84
N ILE A 223 -35.44 6.64 -46.65
CA ILE A 223 -34.92 6.94 -48.00
C ILE A 223 -34.28 8.33 -48.09
N THR A 224 -33.35 8.46 -49.01
CA THR A 224 -32.71 9.73 -49.40
C THR A 224 -33.52 10.44 -50.47
N PRO A 225 -33.29 11.75 -50.69
CA PRO A 225 -33.92 12.47 -51.79
C PRO A 225 -33.63 11.86 -53.18
N ALA A 226 -32.43 11.29 -53.37
CA ALA A 226 -32.07 10.63 -54.63
C ALA A 226 -32.85 9.32 -54.83
N GLU A 227 -33.04 8.53 -53.76
CA GLU A 227 -33.88 7.33 -53.80
C GLU A 227 -35.35 7.69 -54.09
N ASP A 228 -35.88 8.76 -53.49
CA ASP A 228 -37.27 9.18 -53.72
C ASP A 228 -37.54 9.56 -55.18
N VAL A 229 -36.63 10.35 -55.78
CA VAL A 229 -36.69 10.69 -57.22
C VAL A 229 -36.60 9.42 -58.08
N ALA A 230 -35.67 8.51 -57.78
CA ALA A 230 -35.53 7.26 -58.52
C ALA A 230 -36.81 6.38 -58.43
N LEU A 231 -37.45 6.32 -57.27
CA LEU A 231 -38.72 5.59 -57.09
C LEU A 231 -39.87 6.25 -57.83
N ALA A 232 -39.89 7.58 -57.93
CA ALA A 232 -40.86 8.32 -58.73
C ALA A 232 -40.70 8.02 -60.23
N ASP A 233 -39.47 8.07 -60.75
CA ASP A 233 -39.16 7.72 -62.14
C ASP A 233 -39.57 6.28 -62.47
N LEU A 234 -39.34 5.34 -61.56
CA LEU A 234 -39.76 3.95 -61.73
C LEU A 234 -41.28 3.81 -61.73
N ALA A 235 -41.99 4.50 -60.83
CA ALA A 235 -43.44 4.49 -60.79
C ALA A 235 -44.06 5.05 -62.08
N GLU A 236 -43.50 6.13 -62.62
CA GLU A 236 -43.90 6.71 -63.91
C GLU A 236 -43.66 5.74 -65.07
N ALA A 237 -42.51 5.06 -65.08
CA ALA A 237 -42.23 4.01 -66.07
C ALA A 237 -43.25 2.87 -65.99
N VAL A 238 -43.58 2.39 -64.80
CA VAL A 238 -44.62 1.36 -64.61
C VAL A 238 -45.98 1.85 -65.13
N ALA A 239 -46.37 3.07 -64.81
CA ALA A 239 -47.63 3.65 -65.29
C ALA A 239 -47.68 3.74 -66.82
N THR A 240 -46.56 4.15 -67.45
CA THR A 240 -46.43 4.23 -68.91
C THR A 240 -46.58 2.85 -69.55
N PHE A 241 -45.88 1.84 -69.02
CA PHE A 241 -46.02 0.46 -69.52
C PHE A 241 -47.45 -0.07 -69.34
N ARG A 242 -48.13 0.23 -68.23
CA ARG A 242 -49.53 -0.17 -68.03
C ARG A 242 -50.45 0.44 -69.08
N ALA A 243 -50.29 1.73 -69.40
CA ALA A 243 -51.05 2.37 -70.47
C ALA A 243 -50.74 1.75 -71.84
N ASN A 244 -49.48 1.37 -72.08
CA ASN A 244 -49.08 0.71 -73.32
C ASN A 244 -49.64 -0.71 -73.46
N ILE A 245 -49.98 -1.40 -72.37
CA ILE A 245 -50.73 -2.67 -72.45
C ILE A 245 -52.10 -2.43 -73.09
N ASP A 246 -52.79 -1.35 -72.70
CA ASP A 246 -54.09 -0.99 -73.30
C ASP A 246 -53.94 -0.60 -74.78
N VAL A 247 -52.93 0.20 -75.13
CA VAL A 247 -52.64 0.53 -76.54
C VAL A 247 -52.35 -0.73 -77.37
N ALA A 248 -51.52 -1.64 -76.85
CA ALA A 248 -51.20 -2.88 -77.55
C ALA A 248 -52.43 -3.76 -77.75
N ARG A 249 -53.30 -3.88 -76.74
CA ARG A 249 -54.57 -4.63 -76.87
C ARG A 249 -55.44 -4.04 -77.98
N ASP A 250 -55.65 -2.73 -77.96
CA ASP A 250 -56.52 -2.06 -78.94
C ASP A 250 -55.95 -2.19 -80.38
N MET A 251 -54.62 -2.15 -80.52
CA MET A 251 -53.94 -2.40 -81.81
C MET A 251 -53.99 -3.87 -82.25
N ILE A 252 -53.88 -4.81 -81.33
CA ILE A 252 -54.04 -6.25 -81.60
C ILE A 252 -55.46 -6.54 -82.08
N ASP A 253 -56.47 -5.96 -81.43
CA ASP A 253 -57.88 -6.08 -81.82
C ASP A 253 -58.14 -5.47 -83.21
N ALA A 254 -57.37 -4.44 -83.59
CA ALA A 254 -57.37 -3.84 -84.92
C ALA A 254 -56.55 -4.63 -85.98
N GLY A 255 -55.89 -5.72 -85.60
CA GLY A 255 -55.12 -6.58 -86.50
C GLY A 255 -53.69 -6.13 -86.80
N ALA A 256 -53.13 -5.20 -86.00
CA ALA A 256 -51.76 -4.72 -86.20
C ALA A 256 -50.71 -5.82 -86.05
N GLY A 257 -49.60 -5.70 -86.78
CA GLY A 257 -48.42 -6.57 -86.68
C GLY A 257 -47.57 -6.26 -85.44
N ALA A 258 -46.72 -7.21 -85.00
CA ALA A 258 -45.88 -7.01 -83.81
C ALA A 258 -44.94 -5.80 -83.95
N ALA A 259 -44.38 -5.56 -85.14
CA ALA A 259 -43.50 -4.41 -85.40
C ALA A 259 -44.24 -3.05 -85.29
N GLU A 260 -45.49 -2.99 -85.73
CA GLU A 260 -46.32 -1.78 -85.67
C GLU A 260 -46.67 -1.44 -84.22
N ILE A 261 -47.07 -2.46 -83.45
CA ILE A 261 -47.36 -2.32 -82.02
C ILE A 261 -46.11 -1.90 -81.25
N ASP A 262 -44.97 -2.58 -81.49
CA ASP A 262 -43.70 -2.29 -80.83
C ASP A 262 -43.22 -0.84 -81.08
N THR A 263 -43.49 -0.31 -82.26
CA THR A 263 -43.20 1.10 -82.60
C THR A 263 -44.11 2.06 -81.83
N ALA A 264 -45.40 1.74 -81.69
CA ALA A 264 -46.37 2.58 -81.00
C ALA A 264 -46.20 2.60 -79.48
N VAL A 265 -45.69 1.51 -78.89
CA VAL A 265 -45.57 1.31 -77.44
C VAL A 265 -44.15 1.47 -76.90
N LEU A 266 -43.29 2.16 -77.66
CA LEU A 266 -41.90 2.40 -77.27
C LEU A 266 -41.81 3.22 -75.98
N VAL A 267 -41.12 2.68 -74.97
CA VAL A 267 -40.83 3.38 -73.70
C VAL A 267 -39.32 3.65 -73.61
N PRO A 268 -38.90 4.93 -73.45
CA PRO A 268 -37.51 5.26 -73.14
C PRO A 268 -37.07 4.54 -71.86
N LYS A 269 -35.98 3.76 -71.93
CA LYS A 269 -35.51 2.91 -70.83
C LYS A 269 -34.48 3.60 -69.93
N GLU A 270 -33.94 4.72 -70.38
CA GLU A 270 -32.79 5.40 -69.77
C GLU A 270 -33.10 5.89 -68.34
N SER A 271 -34.25 6.54 -68.12
CA SER A 271 -34.62 7.05 -66.80
C SER A 271 -34.81 5.91 -65.79
N ALA A 272 -35.54 4.86 -66.17
CA ALA A 272 -35.80 3.72 -65.31
C ALA A 272 -34.52 2.91 -64.99
N LEU A 273 -33.62 2.74 -65.96
CA LEU A 273 -32.31 2.10 -65.72
C LEU A 273 -31.42 2.96 -64.81
N SER A 274 -31.40 4.27 -65.03
CA SER A 274 -30.69 5.22 -64.16
C SER A 274 -31.25 5.20 -62.72
N ALA A 275 -32.56 5.10 -62.57
CA ALA A 275 -33.21 4.96 -61.26
C ALA A 275 -32.76 3.69 -60.54
N PHE A 276 -32.74 2.53 -61.21
CA PHE A 276 -32.23 1.30 -60.61
C PHE A 276 -30.75 1.38 -60.20
N ALA A 277 -29.92 2.05 -61.01
CA ALA A 277 -28.52 2.28 -60.67
C ALA A 277 -28.40 3.19 -59.44
N THR A 278 -29.22 4.24 -59.38
CA THR A 278 -29.27 5.19 -58.25
C THR A 278 -29.66 4.48 -56.96
N LEU A 279 -30.71 3.65 -56.97
CA LEU A 279 -31.13 2.87 -55.80
C LEU A 279 -30.00 1.95 -55.32
N GLY A 280 -29.36 1.19 -56.22
CA GLY A 280 -28.23 0.33 -55.86
C GLY A 280 -27.05 1.11 -55.26
N GLN A 281 -26.71 2.25 -55.85
CA GLN A 281 -25.62 3.12 -55.37
C GLN A 281 -25.93 3.72 -54.00
N GLU A 282 -27.15 4.21 -53.78
CA GLU A 282 -27.54 4.80 -52.49
C GLU A 282 -27.58 3.75 -51.38
N ILE A 283 -28.06 2.53 -51.66
CA ILE A 283 -27.99 1.43 -50.69
C ILE A 283 -26.53 1.14 -50.32
N GLN A 284 -25.64 0.98 -51.32
CA GLN A 284 -24.21 0.74 -51.07
C GLN A 284 -23.55 1.89 -50.30
N ARG A 285 -23.89 3.14 -50.64
CA ARG A 285 -23.35 4.34 -49.97
C ARG A 285 -23.76 4.39 -48.50
N GLN A 286 -25.02 4.10 -48.20
CA GLN A 286 -25.55 4.05 -46.83
C GLN A 286 -24.88 2.92 -46.04
N THR A 287 -24.83 1.72 -46.60
CA THR A 287 -24.17 0.55 -46.01
C THR A 287 -22.68 0.82 -45.71
N HIS A 288 -21.96 1.46 -46.63
CA HIS A 288 -20.56 1.83 -46.40
C HIS A 288 -20.42 2.89 -45.30
N ALA A 289 -21.31 3.89 -45.24
CA ALA A 289 -21.30 4.90 -44.19
C ALA A 289 -21.55 4.29 -42.80
N GLU A 290 -22.46 3.32 -42.71
CA GLU A 290 -22.69 2.54 -41.48
C GLU A 290 -21.45 1.74 -41.07
N LEU A 291 -20.79 1.09 -42.03
CA LEU A 291 -19.55 0.34 -41.77
C LEU A 291 -18.42 1.25 -41.26
N VAL A 292 -18.25 2.44 -41.83
CA VAL A 292 -17.26 3.42 -41.35
C VAL A 292 -17.60 3.88 -39.94
N GLY A 293 -18.87 4.17 -39.66
CA GLY A 293 -19.34 4.52 -38.32
C GLY A 293 -19.07 3.41 -37.30
N LEU A 294 -19.25 2.15 -37.70
CA LEU A 294 -18.96 0.97 -36.88
C LEU A 294 -17.47 0.88 -36.54
N HIS A 295 -16.59 1.06 -37.52
CA HIS A 295 -15.13 1.04 -37.28
C HIS A 295 -14.72 2.12 -36.27
N GLN A 296 -15.27 3.33 -36.37
CA GLN A 296 -15.00 4.40 -35.42
C GLN A 296 -15.46 4.05 -33.99
N GLN A 297 -16.63 3.43 -33.83
CA GLN A 297 -17.11 2.98 -32.53
C GLN A 297 -16.26 1.84 -31.95
N MET A 298 -15.82 0.90 -32.80
CA MET A 298 -14.90 -0.17 -32.39
C MET A 298 -13.56 0.38 -31.91
N ASP A 299 -13.03 1.43 -32.55
CA ASP A 299 -11.76 2.03 -32.13
C ASP A 299 -11.89 2.79 -30.81
N LEU A 300 -13.01 3.50 -30.60
CA LEU A 300 -13.33 4.09 -29.30
C LEU A 300 -13.46 3.03 -28.20
N LEU A 301 -14.09 1.90 -28.50
CA LEU A 301 -14.22 0.77 -27.58
C LEU A 301 -12.84 0.19 -27.21
N LYS A 302 -11.97 -0.04 -28.20
CA LYS A 302 -10.59 -0.53 -27.96
C LYS A 302 -9.80 0.45 -27.10
N LEU A 303 -9.85 1.74 -27.42
CA LEU A 303 -9.15 2.78 -26.66
C LEU A 303 -9.67 2.84 -25.21
N GLY A 304 -10.99 2.78 -25.03
CA GLY A 304 -11.62 2.76 -23.71
C GLY A 304 -11.20 1.52 -22.88
N ALA A 305 -11.14 0.35 -23.51
CA ALA A 305 -10.69 -0.88 -22.85
C ALA A 305 -9.21 -0.81 -22.44
N VAL A 306 -8.33 -0.32 -23.33
CA VAL A 306 -6.90 -0.12 -23.02
C VAL A 306 -6.73 0.93 -21.91
N ALA A 307 -7.45 2.05 -21.97
CA ALA A 307 -7.41 3.08 -20.95
C ALA A 307 -7.86 2.55 -19.59
N LEU A 308 -8.94 1.75 -19.54
CA LEU A 308 -9.41 1.11 -18.31
C LEU A 308 -8.36 0.15 -17.73
N ALA A 309 -7.72 -0.67 -18.58
CA ALA A 309 -6.66 -1.57 -18.16
C ALA A 309 -5.44 -0.81 -17.60
N VAL A 310 -5.00 0.25 -18.28
CA VAL A 310 -3.89 1.10 -17.83
C VAL A 310 -4.24 1.80 -16.51
N LEU A 311 -5.44 2.36 -16.38
CA LEU A 311 -5.91 2.99 -15.14
C LEU A 311 -5.97 1.99 -13.99
N LEU A 312 -6.37 0.75 -14.25
CA LEU A 312 -6.41 -0.30 -13.23
C LEU A 312 -4.99 -0.71 -12.81
N CYS A 313 -4.08 -0.94 -13.75
CA CYS A 313 -2.68 -1.22 -13.46
C CYS A 313 -1.99 -0.07 -12.70
N ALA A 314 -2.19 1.17 -13.14
CA ALA A 314 -1.65 2.35 -12.49
C ALA A 314 -2.25 2.54 -11.08
N GLY A 315 -3.57 2.35 -10.94
CA GLY A 315 -4.27 2.43 -9.66
C GLY A 315 -3.76 1.40 -8.66
N VAL A 316 -3.59 0.14 -9.09
CA VAL A 316 -2.98 -0.92 -8.27
C VAL A 316 -1.55 -0.57 -7.89
N ALA A 317 -0.72 -0.13 -8.83
CA ALA A 317 0.67 0.23 -8.56
C ALA A 317 0.80 1.40 -7.56
N ILE A 318 0.04 2.48 -7.77
CA ILE A 318 0.00 3.65 -6.88
C ILE A 318 -0.50 3.24 -5.49
N PHE A 319 -1.56 2.43 -5.43
CA PHE A 319 -2.11 1.94 -4.18
C PHE A 319 -1.11 1.05 -3.42
N SER A 320 -0.45 0.10 -4.10
CA SER A 320 0.59 -0.74 -3.50
C SER A 320 1.78 0.08 -2.98
N LEU A 321 2.22 1.09 -3.73
CA LEU A 321 3.33 1.95 -3.33
C LEU A 321 2.94 2.84 -2.13
N GLY A 322 1.74 3.41 -2.15
CA GLY A 322 1.18 4.20 -1.05
C GLY A 322 0.96 3.38 0.21
N LEU A 323 0.46 2.15 0.07
CA LEU A 323 0.28 1.22 1.19
C LEU A 323 1.63 0.84 1.80
N ARG A 324 2.63 0.50 0.96
CA ARG A 324 4.00 0.24 1.41
C ARG A 324 4.58 1.43 2.17
N TRP A 325 4.47 2.63 1.61
CA TRP A 325 4.97 3.86 2.24
C TRP A 325 4.30 4.12 3.60
N THR A 326 2.99 3.92 3.66
CA THR A 326 2.19 4.12 4.88
C THR A 326 2.55 3.10 5.95
N ILE A 327 2.59 1.80 5.61
CA ILE A 327 2.97 0.72 6.54
C ILE A 327 4.40 0.95 7.05
N GLN A 328 5.32 1.35 6.15
CA GLN A 328 6.70 1.62 6.53
C GLN A 328 6.81 2.75 7.57
N ARG A 329 6.07 3.84 7.38
CA ARG A 329 6.11 5.00 8.29
C ARG A 329 5.32 4.83 9.58
N VAL A 330 4.15 4.19 9.51
CA VAL A 330 3.22 4.11 10.65
C VAL A 330 3.51 2.91 11.54
N ALA A 331 3.93 1.77 10.96
CA ALA A 331 4.12 0.52 11.69
C ALA A 331 5.60 0.09 11.75
N VAL A 332 6.23 -0.15 10.59
CA VAL A 332 7.54 -0.84 10.52
C VAL A 332 8.66 -0.02 11.16
N ALA A 333 8.87 1.23 10.74
CA ALA A 333 9.96 2.05 11.26
C ALA A 333 9.84 2.36 12.76
N PRO A 334 8.66 2.76 13.29
CA PRO A 334 8.50 2.94 14.73
C PRO A 334 8.69 1.64 15.52
N ALA A 335 8.14 0.51 15.04
CA ALA A 335 8.31 -0.77 15.72
C ALA A 335 9.77 -1.24 15.74
N ALA A 336 10.50 -1.08 14.63
CA ALA A 336 11.92 -1.40 14.55
C ALA A 336 12.74 -0.54 15.52
N ALA A 337 12.49 0.78 15.58
CA ALA A 337 13.18 1.67 16.50
C ALA A 337 12.90 1.37 17.98
N ILE A 338 11.67 0.99 18.33
CA ILE A 338 11.32 0.55 19.69
C ILE A 338 12.01 -0.79 20.02
N ALA A 339 12.03 -1.74 19.08
CA ALA A 339 12.67 -3.03 19.27
C ALA A 339 14.19 -2.89 19.47
N GLU A 340 14.85 -2.08 18.63
CA GLU A 340 16.27 -1.76 18.75
C GLU A 340 16.58 -1.04 20.07
N GLY A 341 15.76 -0.04 20.44
CA GLY A 341 15.91 0.67 21.69
C GLY A 341 15.73 -0.22 22.93
N LEU A 342 14.77 -1.15 22.90
CA LEU A 342 14.61 -2.17 23.95
C LEU A 342 15.79 -3.14 24.00
N GLY A 343 16.36 -3.51 22.85
CA GLY A 343 17.58 -4.33 22.77
C GLY A 343 18.77 -3.65 23.46
N ARG A 344 19.05 -2.39 23.12
CA ARG A 344 20.11 -1.58 23.76
C ARG A 344 19.90 -1.39 25.26
N LEU A 345 18.65 -1.22 25.68
CA LEU A 345 18.26 -1.18 27.10
C LEU A 345 18.58 -2.48 27.83
N ALA A 346 18.37 -3.63 27.18
CA ALA A 346 18.71 -4.94 27.73
C ALA A 346 20.24 -5.16 27.83
N GLU A 347 21.01 -4.53 26.96
CA GLU A 347 22.48 -4.53 26.98
C GLU A 347 23.08 -3.55 28.00
N GLY A 348 22.24 -2.78 28.72
CA GLY A 348 22.65 -1.88 29.81
C GLY A 348 22.79 -0.42 29.42
N GLU A 349 22.45 -0.03 28.19
CA GLU A 349 22.46 1.37 27.78
C GLU A 349 21.20 2.10 28.27
N THR A 350 21.38 3.09 29.15
CA THR A 350 20.27 3.80 29.82
C THR A 350 19.81 5.09 29.12
N HIS A 351 20.54 5.53 28.09
CA HIS A 351 20.30 6.77 27.33
C HIS A 351 19.47 6.57 26.04
N VAL A 352 18.68 5.51 25.94
CA VAL A 352 17.81 5.27 24.78
C VAL A 352 16.59 6.21 24.83
N ASP A 353 16.45 7.08 23.82
CA ASP A 353 15.30 7.97 23.68
C ASP A 353 14.23 7.38 22.75
N LEU A 354 13.11 6.95 23.35
CA LEU A 354 11.92 6.44 22.64
C LEU A 354 10.83 7.51 22.45
N SER A 355 11.12 8.78 22.77
CA SER A 355 10.11 9.84 22.83
C SER A 355 9.50 10.18 21.48
N ALA A 356 10.33 10.15 20.43
CA ALA A 356 9.95 10.47 19.06
C ALA A 356 8.86 9.53 18.48
N TYR A 357 8.65 8.36 19.08
CA TYR A 357 7.74 7.32 18.59
C TYR A 357 6.46 7.17 19.42
N ALA A 358 6.28 7.97 20.47
CA ALA A 358 5.17 7.89 21.42
C ALA A 358 3.87 8.58 20.93
N ASN A 359 3.53 8.39 19.66
CA ASN A 359 2.36 8.99 19.01
C ASN A 359 1.04 8.31 19.45
N ASP A 360 -0.12 8.88 19.10
CA ASP A 360 -1.44 8.30 19.36
C ASP A 360 -1.78 7.15 18.40
N THR A 361 -0.95 6.11 18.42
CA THR A 361 -1.13 4.85 17.71
C THR A 361 -0.97 3.68 18.67
N GLU A 362 -1.41 2.50 18.26
CA GLU A 362 -1.24 1.26 19.02
C GLU A 362 0.26 0.97 19.26
N ILE A 363 1.12 1.22 18.27
CA ILE A 363 2.59 1.14 18.44
C ILE A 363 3.12 2.23 19.36
N GLY A 364 2.58 3.44 19.30
CA GLY A 364 2.97 4.53 20.20
C GLY A 364 2.54 4.29 21.66
N GLN A 365 1.47 3.52 21.90
CA GLN A 365 1.13 3.02 23.24
C GLN A 365 2.22 2.08 23.76
N ILE A 366 2.75 1.19 22.91
CA ILE A 366 3.89 0.33 23.27
C ILE A 366 5.11 1.20 23.59
N ALA A 367 5.43 2.20 22.76
CA ALA A 367 6.54 3.13 23.02
C ALA A 367 6.42 3.84 24.39
N ARG A 368 5.19 4.27 24.76
CA ARG A 368 4.92 4.88 26.07
C ARG A 368 5.10 3.90 27.22
N ALA A 369 4.66 2.65 27.05
CA ALA A 369 4.85 1.61 28.06
C ALA A 369 6.34 1.27 28.23
N SER A 370 7.08 1.13 27.13
CA SER A 370 8.53 0.91 27.12
C SER A 370 9.30 2.05 27.77
N ARG A 371 8.83 3.30 27.64
CA ARG A 371 9.45 4.45 28.34
C ARG A 371 9.36 4.31 29.86
N ARG A 372 8.19 3.95 30.39
CA ARG A 372 8.01 3.73 31.84
C ARG A 372 8.90 2.60 32.34
N PHE A 373 9.07 1.55 31.54
CA PHE A 373 9.98 0.46 31.86
C PHE A 373 11.45 0.92 31.92
N ARG A 374 11.90 1.72 30.94
CA ARG A 374 13.22 2.35 30.95
C ARG A 374 13.42 3.22 32.20
N GLU A 375 12.47 4.08 32.54
CA GLU A 375 12.54 4.94 33.73
C GLU A 375 12.70 4.11 35.00
N ALA A 376 11.91 3.04 35.14
CA ALA A 376 12.04 2.12 36.26
C ALA A 376 13.41 1.41 36.31
N LEU A 377 14.00 1.04 35.16
CA LEU A 377 15.35 0.47 35.09
C LEU A 377 16.42 1.47 35.51
N VAL A 378 16.35 2.72 35.02
CA VAL A 378 17.31 3.78 35.38
C VAL A 378 17.25 4.09 36.87
N ASP A 379 16.05 4.21 37.43
CA ASP A 379 15.87 4.44 38.87
C ASP A 379 16.38 3.26 39.70
N ASN A 380 16.21 2.02 39.23
CA ASN A 380 16.74 0.85 39.91
C ASN A 380 18.26 0.79 39.88
N ILE A 381 18.89 1.11 38.74
CA ILE A 381 20.36 1.20 38.63
C ILE A 381 20.89 2.25 39.61
N ARG A 382 20.33 3.48 39.61
CA ARG A 382 20.70 4.54 40.55
C ARG A 382 20.56 4.10 42.00
N LYS A 383 19.43 3.49 42.35
CA LYS A 383 19.20 2.98 43.71
C LYS A 383 20.21 1.89 44.10
N SER A 384 20.64 1.05 43.15
CA SER A 384 21.68 0.05 43.38
C SER A 384 23.06 0.68 43.63
N GLU A 385 23.37 1.78 42.94
CA GLU A 385 24.61 2.55 43.14
C GLU A 385 24.60 3.26 44.51
N ASP A 386 23.48 3.89 44.88
CA ASP A 386 23.30 4.51 46.19
C ASP A 386 23.47 3.48 47.33
N LEU A 387 22.89 2.28 47.16
CA LEU A 387 23.06 1.17 48.11
C LEU A 387 24.51 0.69 48.20
N ARG A 388 25.25 0.69 47.09
CA ARG A 388 26.68 0.38 47.10
C ARG A 388 27.48 1.46 47.83
N GLY A 389 27.17 2.73 47.62
CA GLY A 389 27.79 3.86 48.34
C GLY A 389 27.55 3.78 49.84
N LEU A 390 26.29 3.55 50.26
CA LEU A 390 25.93 3.38 51.67
C LEU A 390 26.62 2.18 52.33
N ASN A 391 26.77 1.06 51.61
CA ASN A 391 27.49 -0.10 52.13
C ASN A 391 28.99 0.16 52.28
N ALA A 392 29.62 0.90 51.34
CA ALA A 392 31.03 1.28 51.46
C ALA A 392 31.27 2.22 52.65
N GLU A 393 30.41 3.23 52.83
CA GLU A 393 30.48 4.15 53.99
C GLU A 393 30.27 3.41 55.32
N ARG A 394 29.36 2.43 55.35
CA ARG A 394 29.17 1.55 56.52
C ARG A 394 30.43 0.74 56.83
N ASP A 395 31.10 0.20 55.81
CA ASP A 395 32.29 -0.62 56.00
C ASP A 395 33.49 0.23 56.48
N ASP A 396 33.63 1.47 55.99
CA ASP A 396 34.62 2.44 56.49
C ASP A 396 34.36 2.82 57.97
N MET A 397 33.10 3.07 58.35
CA MET A 397 32.74 3.33 59.76
C MET A 397 33.04 2.15 60.67
N LEU A 398 32.86 0.91 60.20
CA LEU A 398 33.23 -0.29 60.96
C LEU A 398 34.74 -0.35 61.18
N GLN A 399 35.53 0.02 60.18
CA GLN A 399 36.98 0.06 60.26
C GLN A 399 37.48 1.15 61.22
N GLU A 400 36.93 2.36 61.15
CA GLU A 400 37.26 3.46 62.08
C GLU A 400 36.94 3.10 63.54
N LYS A 401 35.77 2.49 63.77
CA LYS A 401 35.38 2.03 65.10
C LYS A 401 36.33 0.95 65.65
N SER A 402 36.88 0.09 64.78
CA SER A 402 37.83 -0.94 65.20
C SER A 402 39.18 -0.34 65.68
N LEU A 403 39.62 0.77 65.07
CA LEU A 403 40.84 1.50 65.45
C LEU A 403 40.67 2.22 66.80
N MET A 404 39.53 2.88 67.04
CA MET A 404 39.26 3.55 68.32
C MET A 404 39.21 2.60 69.53
N VAL A 405 38.78 1.36 69.34
CA VAL A 405 38.75 0.36 70.42
C VAL A 405 40.16 -0.07 70.83
N ALA A 406 41.11 -0.12 69.89
CA ALA A 406 42.50 -0.48 70.17
C ALA A 406 43.23 0.61 70.98
N GLU A 407 43.00 1.89 70.68
CA GLU A 407 43.65 3.03 71.37
C GLU A 407 43.22 3.16 72.84
N ARG A 408 41.96 2.86 73.17
CA ARG A 408 41.45 2.88 74.55
C ARG A 408 42.10 1.82 75.46
N ALA A 409 42.60 0.73 74.90
CA ALA A 409 43.26 -0.33 75.68
C ALA A 409 44.67 0.07 76.15
N ASP A 410 45.40 0.90 75.41
CA ASP A 410 46.77 1.33 75.75
C ASP A 410 46.79 2.31 76.92
N ILE A 411 45.83 3.24 76.97
CA ILE A 411 45.74 4.28 78.00
C ILE A 411 45.44 3.69 79.39
N ALA A 412 44.65 2.60 79.46
CA ALA A 412 44.30 1.96 80.73
C ALA A 412 45.50 1.30 81.44
N SER A 413 46.50 0.83 80.67
CA SER A 413 47.70 0.18 81.22
C SER A 413 48.59 1.16 81.99
N ARG A 414 48.81 2.36 81.44
CA ARG A 414 49.74 3.37 82.01
C ARG A 414 49.29 3.97 83.34
N LEU A 415 47.99 4.00 83.60
CA LEU A 415 47.44 4.57 84.84
C LEU A 415 47.62 3.65 86.05
N ASN A 416 47.75 2.34 85.84
CA ASN A 416 47.89 1.37 86.93
C ASN A 416 49.29 1.41 87.58
N ASP A 417 50.33 1.70 86.79
CA ASP A 417 51.73 1.72 87.27
C ASP A 417 52.05 2.90 88.20
N ILE A 418 51.33 4.03 88.05
CA ILE A 418 51.56 5.26 88.83
C ILE A 418 51.01 5.13 90.26
N ALA A 419 49.92 4.38 90.46
CA ALA A 419 49.29 4.23 91.77
C ALA A 419 50.14 3.40 92.76
N HIS A 420 50.95 2.46 92.26
CA HIS A 420 51.71 1.55 93.11
C HIS A 420 52.85 2.25 93.89
N TRP A 421 53.54 3.21 93.27
CA TRP A 421 54.70 3.88 93.88
C TRP A 421 54.34 4.91 94.95
N ARG A 422 53.13 5.47 94.91
CA ARG A 422 52.67 6.48 95.88
C ARG A 422 52.43 5.89 97.28
N ASN A 423 51.81 4.72 97.35
CA ASN A 423 51.43 4.10 98.64
C ASN A 423 52.64 3.65 99.47
N LEU A 424 53.73 3.23 98.83
CA LEU A 424 54.92 2.72 99.53
C LEU A 424 55.65 3.83 100.32
N ARG A 425 55.58 5.09 99.86
CA ARG A 425 56.28 6.22 100.47
C ARG A 425 55.58 6.75 101.72
N GLU A 426 54.25 6.73 101.75
CA GLU A 426 53.47 7.18 102.92
C GLU A 426 53.66 6.28 104.16
N GLU A 427 53.93 4.99 103.95
CA GLU A 427 54.14 4.04 105.05
C GLU A 427 55.48 4.26 105.78
N GLU A 428 56.55 4.66 105.09
CA GLU A 428 57.88 4.87 105.71
C GLU A 428 57.95 6.17 106.52
N LEU A 429 57.29 7.23 106.04
CA LEU A 429 57.19 8.51 106.77
C LEU A 429 56.45 8.37 108.10
N ARG A 430 55.42 7.52 108.16
CA ARG A 430 54.68 7.28 109.41
C ARG A 430 55.54 6.61 110.48
N ARG A 431 56.35 5.62 110.11
CA ARG A 431 57.25 4.95 111.06
C ARG A 431 58.26 5.92 111.68
N MET A 432 58.84 6.79 110.87
CA MET A 432 59.83 7.76 111.36
C MET A 432 59.24 8.75 112.36
N HIS A 433 57.98 9.13 112.16
CA HIS A 433 57.29 10.01 113.09
C HIS A 433 57.10 9.35 114.46
N ASP A 434 56.65 8.09 114.48
CA ASP A 434 56.40 7.36 115.72
C ASP A 434 57.70 7.11 116.51
N ASP A 435 58.79 6.77 115.82
CA ASP A 435 60.10 6.56 116.46
C ASP A 435 60.65 7.86 117.08
N ALA A 436 60.49 9.00 116.39
CA ALA A 436 60.89 10.33 116.87
C ALA A 436 60.19 10.71 118.17
N GLU A 437 58.89 10.41 118.28
CA GLU A 437 58.08 10.74 119.45
C GLU A 437 58.54 10.00 120.72
N VAL A 438 58.95 8.74 120.57
CA VAL A 438 59.49 7.93 121.68
C VAL A 438 60.80 8.50 122.22
N VAL A 439 61.70 8.93 121.33
CA VAL A 439 62.99 9.52 121.71
C VAL A 439 62.78 10.87 122.41
N ILE A 440 61.87 11.70 121.90
CA ILE A 440 61.54 13.00 122.51
C ILE A 440 60.95 12.84 123.92
N ALA A 441 60.04 11.88 124.12
CA ALA A 441 59.45 11.65 125.44
C ALA A 441 60.45 11.11 126.49
N GLY A 442 61.58 10.55 126.06
CA GLY A 442 62.70 10.18 126.92
C GLY A 442 63.53 11.41 127.36
N ILE A 443 63.79 12.30 126.42
CA ILE A 443 64.54 13.56 126.63
C ILE A 443 63.83 14.45 127.66
N GLU A 444 62.51 14.63 127.55
CA GLU A 444 61.73 15.44 128.51
C GLU A 444 61.77 14.89 129.94
N ARG A 445 62.00 13.58 130.10
CA ARG A 445 62.13 12.93 131.41
C ARG A 445 63.56 12.92 131.94
N GLY A 446 64.48 13.62 131.28
CA GLY A 446 65.89 13.74 131.67
C GLY A 446 66.75 12.54 131.29
N SER A 447 66.26 11.66 130.41
CA SER A 447 66.98 10.48 129.92
C SER A 447 67.38 10.69 128.46
N PHE A 448 68.68 10.89 128.22
CA PHE A 448 69.23 11.18 126.89
C PHE A 448 69.82 9.94 126.20
N SER A 449 69.50 8.73 126.66
CA SER A 449 70.11 7.47 126.17
C SER A 449 69.29 6.74 125.09
N LEU A 450 68.11 7.24 124.73
CA LEU A 450 67.27 6.69 123.65
C LEU A 450 67.72 7.19 122.27
N ARG A 451 67.66 6.33 121.25
CA ARG A 451 68.11 6.60 119.86
C ARG A 451 67.06 6.13 118.86
N LEU A 452 67.00 6.78 117.69
CA LEU A 452 66.16 6.44 116.54
C LEU A 452 66.77 5.28 115.73
N ASP A 453 65.93 4.39 115.20
CA ASP A 453 66.34 3.30 114.30
C ASP A 453 66.68 3.88 112.91
N ASP A 454 67.71 3.38 112.24
CA ASP A 454 68.30 3.96 111.02
C ASP A 454 68.12 3.10 109.74
N ALA A 455 67.09 2.24 109.72
CA ALA A 455 66.73 1.36 108.61
C ALA A 455 65.52 1.81 107.75
N TYR A 456 65.58 2.99 107.13
CA TYR A 456 64.57 3.50 106.16
C TYR A 456 65.02 3.30 104.69
N LYS A 457 64.10 2.96 103.75
CA LYS A 457 64.44 2.82 102.31
C LYS A 457 64.43 4.14 101.55
N ASP A 458 63.56 5.09 101.93
CA ASP A 458 63.68 6.47 101.49
C ASP A 458 64.99 7.07 102.04
N GLU A 459 65.91 7.38 101.14
CA GLU A 459 67.28 7.78 101.43
C GLU A 459 67.35 9.08 102.26
N ALA A 460 66.35 9.97 102.13
CA ALA A 460 66.30 11.21 102.88
C ALA A 460 65.93 11.00 104.35
N LEU A 461 64.99 10.10 104.63
CA LEU A 461 64.54 9.78 106.00
C LEU A 461 65.65 9.08 106.82
N ALA A 462 66.41 8.17 106.18
CA ALA A 462 67.51 7.47 106.84
C ALA A 462 68.65 8.40 107.30
N LEU A 463 68.92 9.47 106.54
CA LEU A 463 69.95 10.47 106.86
C LEU A 463 69.59 11.26 108.11
N LEU A 464 68.33 11.70 108.20
CA LEU A 464 67.83 12.53 109.30
C LEU A 464 67.84 11.79 110.65
N ALA A 465 67.52 10.49 110.70
CA ALA A 465 67.56 9.69 111.92
C ALA A 465 68.98 9.61 112.53
N ARG A 466 70.01 9.50 111.69
CA ARG A 466 71.41 9.42 112.13
C ARG A 466 71.91 10.73 112.73
N ASP A 467 71.54 11.87 112.14
CA ASP A 467 71.98 13.17 112.63
C ASP A 467 71.41 13.49 114.02
N LEU A 468 70.14 13.15 114.28
CA LEU A 468 69.51 13.32 115.59
C LEU A 468 70.19 12.48 116.69
N ASN A 469 70.54 11.23 116.37
CA ASN A 469 71.25 10.34 117.30
C ASN A 469 72.63 10.89 117.70
N ARG A 470 73.35 11.49 116.74
CA ARG A 470 74.67 12.09 116.98
C ARG A 470 74.62 13.26 117.95
N ILE A 471 73.56 14.07 117.88
CA ILE A 471 73.37 15.22 118.79
C ILE A 471 73.12 14.74 120.22
N LEU A 472 72.35 13.66 120.40
CA LEU A 472 72.05 13.10 121.74
C LEU A 472 73.31 12.52 122.41
N ASP A 473 74.23 11.93 121.65
CA ASP A 473 75.51 11.45 122.17
C ASP A 473 76.37 12.59 122.76
N GLU A 474 76.39 13.77 122.14
CA GLU A 474 77.18 14.91 122.61
C GLU A 474 76.64 15.53 123.91
N VAL A 475 75.31 15.50 124.11
CA VAL A 475 74.67 16.01 125.33
C VAL A 475 74.92 15.09 126.52
N GLU A 476 74.81 13.77 126.33
CA GLU A 476 75.02 12.78 127.39
C GLU A 476 76.47 12.78 127.91
N LYS A 477 77.44 12.97 127.01
CA LYS A 477 78.87 13.04 127.35
C LYS A 477 79.20 14.25 128.25
N SER A 478 78.54 15.38 128.00
CA SER A 478 78.73 16.62 128.78
C SER A 478 78.12 16.54 130.20
N LEU A 479 77.11 15.69 130.42
CA LEU A 479 76.45 15.51 131.72
C LEU A 479 77.25 14.62 132.67
N ILE A 480 78.02 13.66 132.15
CA ILE A 480 78.81 12.70 132.94
C ILE A 480 80.05 13.36 133.55
N GLU A 481 80.65 14.37 132.90
CA GLU A 481 81.84 15.08 133.41
C GLU A 481 81.56 15.94 134.66
N LEU A 482 80.30 16.21 135.00
CA LEU A 482 79.88 17.01 136.16
C LEU A 482 79.78 16.22 137.49
N HIS A 483 80.06 14.91 137.52
CA HIS A 483 79.71 14.04 138.66
C HIS A 483 80.85 13.18 139.28
N ALA A 484 82.13 13.56 139.18
CA ALA A 484 83.24 12.81 139.81
C ALA A 484 83.72 13.40 141.18
N PRO A 485 84.26 12.59 142.12
CA PRO A 485 84.09 12.74 143.58
C PRO A 485 85.33 13.26 144.33
N GLU A 486 85.18 13.89 145.51
CA GLU A 486 86.33 14.21 146.38
C GLU A 486 86.17 13.86 147.87
N THR A 487 87.24 13.24 148.39
CA THR A 487 87.50 12.71 149.72
C THR A 487 88.60 13.53 150.43
N GLY A 488 88.42 13.91 151.71
CA GLY A 488 89.53 14.32 152.61
C GLY A 488 89.52 15.77 153.14
N PRO A 489 90.23 16.09 154.25
CA PRO A 489 89.61 16.85 155.35
C PRO A 489 90.16 18.27 155.71
N ALA A 490 89.26 19.02 156.37
CA ALA A 490 89.39 20.12 157.36
C ALA A 490 89.78 21.57 156.94
N ASP A 491 88.73 22.42 156.79
CA ASP A 491 88.52 23.84 157.21
C ASP A 491 89.53 24.98 156.83
N PRO A 492 89.12 26.27 156.80
CA PRO A 492 88.04 26.94 156.05
C PRO A 492 88.53 28.20 155.25
N VAL A 493 87.62 28.84 154.49
CA VAL A 493 87.64 30.24 153.96
C VAL A 493 88.18 30.53 152.53
N ALA A 494 87.24 30.57 151.57
CA ALA A 494 86.78 31.66 150.66
C ALA A 494 87.76 32.54 149.81
N PRO A 495 87.28 33.31 148.79
CA PRO A 495 86.65 32.89 147.52
C PRO A 495 87.12 33.72 146.27
N ALA A 496 87.19 33.14 145.04
CA ALA A 496 87.22 33.94 143.79
C ALA A 496 86.93 33.26 142.42
N ASP A 497 86.84 31.93 142.25
CA ASP A 497 86.85 31.32 140.90
C ASP A 497 85.50 30.75 140.34
N ALA A 498 84.36 30.98 141.00
CA ALA A 498 83.09 30.33 140.63
C ALA A 498 82.27 31.04 139.50
N ALA A 499 82.58 32.27 139.12
CA ALA A 499 81.73 33.04 138.19
C ALA A 499 81.96 32.75 136.69
N GLN A 500 83.16 32.28 136.33
CA GLN A 500 83.52 32.10 134.92
C GLN A 500 83.02 30.76 134.34
N ALA A 501 82.97 29.70 135.16
CA ALA A 501 82.47 28.39 134.76
C ALA A 501 80.94 28.38 134.51
N ALA A 502 80.16 29.09 135.32
CA ALA A 502 78.69 29.14 135.18
C ALA A 502 78.21 29.90 133.91
N THR A 503 79.02 30.84 133.40
CA THR A 503 78.64 31.65 132.23
C THR A 503 78.83 30.91 130.90
N LEU A 504 79.85 30.05 130.81
CA LEU A 504 80.10 29.20 129.64
C LEU A 504 79.05 28.09 129.50
N LEU A 505 78.65 27.47 130.62
CA LEU A 505 77.65 26.40 130.69
C LEU A 505 76.26 26.86 130.24
N ARG A 506 75.88 28.10 130.58
CA ARG A 506 74.59 28.68 130.20
C ARG A 506 74.50 29.05 128.71
N ARG A 507 75.63 29.30 128.05
CA ARG A 507 75.68 29.65 126.63
C ARG A 507 75.67 28.41 125.73
N SER A 508 76.28 27.29 126.14
CA SER A 508 76.25 26.04 125.36
C SER A 508 74.89 25.35 125.43
N MET A 509 74.23 25.31 126.60
CA MET A 509 72.87 24.76 126.74
C MET A 509 71.82 25.51 125.90
N ALA A 510 71.94 26.85 125.79
CA ALA A 510 71.01 27.64 124.99
C ALA A 510 71.12 27.35 123.48
N HIS A 511 72.34 27.13 122.98
CA HIS A 511 72.56 26.82 121.56
C HIS A 511 72.13 25.39 121.21
N ALA A 512 72.33 24.42 122.09
CA ALA A 512 71.91 23.03 121.86
C ALA A 512 70.37 22.90 121.81
N LEU A 513 69.65 23.64 122.66
CA LEU A 513 68.18 23.67 122.65
C LEU A 513 67.58 24.32 121.40
N ASP A 514 68.23 25.37 120.86
CA ASP A 514 67.73 26.08 119.67
C ASP A 514 67.86 25.23 118.40
N THR A 515 69.02 24.58 118.20
CA THR A 515 69.25 23.70 117.04
C THR A 515 68.31 22.48 117.03
N LEU A 516 67.97 21.96 118.22
CA LEU A 516 67.08 20.80 118.35
C LEU A 516 65.63 21.18 118.05
N ASN A 517 65.19 22.39 118.43
CA ASN A 517 63.88 22.92 118.07
C ASN A 517 63.75 23.18 116.55
N GLU A 518 64.82 23.67 115.90
CA GLU A 518 64.82 23.93 114.45
C GLU A 518 64.68 22.64 113.63
N ALA A 519 65.38 21.57 114.05
CA ALA A 519 65.26 20.24 113.43
C ALA A 519 63.85 19.64 113.60
N ILE A 520 63.20 19.85 114.75
CA ILE A 520 61.82 19.40 115.01
C ILE A 520 60.81 20.10 114.08
N ASP A 521 60.98 21.41 113.82
CA ASP A 521 60.08 22.17 112.95
C ASP A 521 60.27 21.88 111.45
N GLU A 522 61.44 21.39 111.04
CA GLU A 522 61.71 20.91 109.67
C GLU A 522 60.91 19.63 109.38
N VAL A 523 60.99 18.64 110.27
CA VAL A 523 60.29 17.35 110.16
C VAL A 523 58.78 17.54 110.16
N ARG A 524 58.28 18.46 111.00
CA ARG A 524 56.85 18.77 111.09
C ARG A 524 56.33 19.42 109.81
N ARG A 525 57.13 20.26 109.14
CA ARG A 525 56.76 20.90 107.86
C ARG A 525 56.72 19.91 106.69
N GLU A 526 57.62 18.95 106.62
CA GLU A 526 57.57 17.90 105.59
C GLU A 526 56.37 16.96 105.76
N ALA A 527 56.05 16.57 107.01
CA ALA A 527 54.88 15.75 107.30
C ALA A 527 53.55 16.44 106.94
N ASP A 528 53.45 17.77 107.14
CA ASP A 528 52.26 18.55 106.77
C ASP A 528 52.19 18.89 105.27
N GLY A 529 53.33 18.94 104.57
CA GLY A 529 53.41 19.10 103.12
C GLY A 529 52.81 17.92 102.34
N LEU A 530 52.97 16.70 102.87
CA LEU A 530 52.39 15.47 102.30
C LEU A 530 50.86 15.37 102.48
N LYS A 531 50.29 15.97 103.53
CA LYS A 531 48.82 16.03 103.73
C LYS A 531 48.10 17.03 102.83
N ARG A 532 48.81 17.95 102.17
CA ARG A 532 48.23 18.97 101.28
C ARG A 532 48.43 18.69 99.79
N GLY A 533 49.05 17.56 99.44
CA GLY A 533 49.21 17.07 98.07
C GLY A 533 48.31 15.87 97.76
N THR A 534 46.99 16.02 97.86
CA THR A 534 46.01 15.10 97.24
C THR A 534 45.39 15.70 96.01
#